data_AF-A0AAV5N7P7-F1
#
_entry.id   AF-A0AAV5N7P7-F1
#
_cell.length_a   1.000
_cell.length_b   1.000
_cell.length_c   1.000
_cell.angle_alpha   90.00
_cell.angle_beta   90.00
_cell.angle_gamma   90.00
#
_symmetry.space_group_name_H-M   'P 1'
#
loop_
_entity.id
_entity.type
_entity.pdbx_description
1 polymer ?
#
loop_
_entity_poly.entity_id
_entity_poly.type
_entity_poly.pdbx_seq_one_letter_code
_entity_poly.pdbx_strand_id
1 'polypeptide(L)'
;MSLTLANRSLRFVFIIITIIICGYFFFAKDLLVTIEHSPLVNASIIGVQIIGVLYSLFVSLSLALAIRDWRRFSQRSISDEAPARLRGATKMLESRVSDLIHSNNEVRNALLQSFKESLMRKVTGAEYISGLLVGLGLLGTFIGLIMTMGSIKAAIGVMSSGDSEISALLDGLAAPLGGMSAAFTASLLGLLGSLVMGLIAHMLSTASDHLYSDVDGWVHTHLANTEPAYSSGECALTDGRVGIASQGVPTGIGQNYEIERLLRAILKFTEVQQAQQHESVSYLNKLLHSQEKLFESQQTIAESQRRALESLENNHQQTMNAVDAHNLRVIELLQGAVNQQQGIVTALQSTNQRLSANGELLEQSLIVQERGTDGLKNVHYELSELNQCAGKQSEKLSEQNATLDEINHAMGHMRQVLVEQSGHLNANRIQVSGTFEQVADSLKGLHVEMQGGRQQLLTLESVLRAGSGDAESIVQAVRSQNGALLECVSQITEAGVSVSSASRALIEECRKALHAEKAETAHAKPLHVDEPA
;
A
#
# COMPACT_ATOMS: atom_id res chain seq x y z
N MET A 1 32.86 -52.57 37.25
CA MET A 1 31.80 -52.61 36.20
C MET A 1 31.39 -51.17 35.85
N SER A 2 30.99 -50.38 36.84
CA SER A 2 31.11 -48.92 36.96
C SER A 2 32.06 -48.18 35.98
N LEU A 3 33.38 -48.42 36.00
CA LEU A 3 34.36 -47.78 35.10
C LEU A 3 34.08 -47.98 33.59
N THR A 4 33.46 -49.10 33.21
CA THR A 4 33.06 -49.33 31.80
C THR A 4 31.80 -48.58 31.41
N LEU A 5 30.89 -48.35 32.37
CA LEU A 5 29.72 -47.48 32.21
C LEU A 5 30.15 -46.01 32.10
N ALA A 6 31.10 -45.57 32.94
CA ALA A 6 31.68 -44.22 32.86
C ALA A 6 32.32 -43.95 31.49
N ASN A 7 33.06 -44.92 30.94
CA ASN A 7 33.69 -44.77 29.63
C ASN A 7 32.66 -44.79 28.48
N ARG A 8 31.51 -45.45 28.68
CA ARG A 8 30.40 -45.48 27.73
C ARG A 8 29.66 -44.15 27.70
N SER A 9 29.34 -43.55 28.85
CA SER A 9 28.72 -42.22 28.90
C SER A 9 29.63 -41.15 28.28
N LEU A 10 30.93 -41.21 28.55
CA LEU A 10 31.92 -40.31 27.97
C LEU A 10 32.02 -40.43 26.44
N ARG A 11 31.95 -41.66 25.89
CA ARG A 11 31.86 -41.88 24.44
C ARG A 11 30.62 -41.25 23.82
N PHE A 12 29.46 -41.36 24.48
CA PHE A 12 28.25 -40.68 24.03
C PHE A 12 28.39 -39.16 24.04
N VAL A 13 29.03 -38.58 25.07
CA VAL A 13 29.33 -37.14 25.10
C VAL A 13 30.19 -36.72 23.90
N PHE A 14 31.25 -37.46 23.57
CA PHE A 14 32.06 -37.16 22.38
C PHE A 14 31.28 -37.29 21.07
N ILE A 15 30.39 -38.27 20.94
CA ILE A 15 29.51 -38.41 19.77
C ILE A 15 28.59 -37.20 19.63
N ILE A 16 27.93 -36.78 20.73
CA ILE A 16 27.04 -35.62 20.73
C ILE A 16 27.81 -34.36 20.35
N ILE A 17 28.98 -34.11 20.95
CA ILE A 17 29.83 -32.95 20.61
C ILE A 17 30.23 -32.99 19.13
N THR A 18 30.58 -34.17 18.59
CA THR A 18 30.93 -34.32 17.17
C THR A 18 29.75 -34.01 16.26
N ILE A 19 28.54 -34.45 16.62
CA ILE A 19 27.31 -34.14 15.87
C ILE A 19 27.06 -32.63 15.88
N ILE A 20 27.24 -31.95 17.03
CA ILE A 20 27.07 -30.49 17.14
C ILE A 20 28.06 -29.77 16.23
N ILE A 21 29.35 -30.13 16.31
CA ILE A 21 30.40 -29.52 15.48
C ILE A 21 30.12 -29.74 13.99
N CYS A 22 29.71 -30.95 13.61
CA CYS A 22 29.34 -31.27 12.24
C CYS A 22 28.10 -30.50 11.77
N GLY A 23 27.10 -30.33 12.65
CA GLY A 23 25.93 -29.51 12.41
C GLY A 23 26.29 -28.05 12.16
N TYR A 24 27.13 -27.45 13.01
CA TYR A 24 27.64 -26.10 12.82
C TYR A 24 28.40 -25.93 11.50
N PHE A 25 29.21 -26.92 11.12
CA PHE A 25 29.95 -26.88 9.86
C PHE A 25 29.02 -26.95 8.64
N PHE A 26 28.00 -27.82 8.67
CA PHE A 26 27.08 -28.02 7.56
C PHE A 26 26.13 -26.83 7.39
N PHE A 27 25.58 -26.30 8.49
CA PHE A 27 24.63 -25.18 8.50
C PHE A 27 25.31 -23.81 8.62
N ALA A 28 26.63 -23.72 8.43
CA ALA A 28 27.39 -22.47 8.60
C ALA A 28 26.84 -21.32 7.74
N LYS A 29 26.38 -21.62 6.51
CA LYS A 29 25.81 -20.62 5.60
C LYS A 29 24.45 -20.11 6.07
N ASP A 30 23.56 -21.00 6.51
CA ASP A 30 22.22 -20.65 6.98
C ASP A 30 22.27 -19.89 8.32
N LEU A 31 23.24 -20.24 9.18
CA LEU A 31 23.53 -19.53 10.43
C LEU A 31 24.00 -18.09 10.18
N LEU A 32 24.81 -17.84 9.16
CA LEU A 32 25.26 -16.49 8.80
C LEU A 32 24.09 -15.61 8.31
N VAL A 33 23.20 -16.15 7.48
CA VAL A 33 21.97 -15.43 7.04
C VAL A 33 21.05 -15.11 8.22
N THR A 34 20.99 -16.01 9.20
CA THR A 34 20.19 -15.80 10.43
C THR A 34 20.78 -14.72 11.34
N ILE A 35 22.11 -14.53 11.34
CA ILE A 35 22.77 -13.44 12.08
C ILE A 35 22.44 -12.08 11.46
N GLU A 36 22.30 -11.98 10.14
CA GLU A 36 22.03 -10.70 9.46
C GLU A 36 20.67 -10.07 9.85
N HIS A 37 19.65 -10.88 10.17
CA HIS A 37 18.32 -10.38 10.53
C HIS A 37 18.25 -9.82 11.97
N SER A 38 19.09 -10.30 12.90
CA SER A 38 19.13 -9.86 14.30
C SER A 38 20.51 -10.13 14.91
N PRO A 39 21.52 -9.28 14.61
CA PRO A 39 22.92 -9.62 14.80
C PRO A 39 23.32 -9.78 16.26
N LEU A 40 22.78 -8.96 17.17
CA LEU A 40 23.23 -8.94 18.55
C LEU A 40 22.77 -10.19 19.33
N VAL A 41 21.49 -10.55 19.20
CA VAL A 41 20.91 -11.69 19.93
C VAL A 41 21.41 -13.01 19.35
N ASN A 42 21.27 -13.21 18.04
CA ASN A 42 21.61 -14.50 17.42
C ASN A 42 23.11 -14.81 17.55
N ALA A 43 23.98 -13.82 17.37
CA ALA A 43 25.42 -14.02 17.57
C ALA A 43 25.76 -14.33 19.04
N SER A 44 25.07 -13.71 20.00
CA SER A 44 25.30 -13.99 21.43
C SER A 44 24.92 -15.44 21.80
N ILE A 45 23.80 -15.96 21.30
CA ILE A 45 23.39 -17.34 21.59
C ILE A 45 24.39 -18.34 20.98
N ILE A 46 24.76 -18.14 19.70
CA ILE A 46 25.72 -18.99 19.02
C ILE A 46 27.09 -18.92 19.72
N GLY A 47 27.52 -17.73 20.13
CA GLY A 47 28.78 -17.52 20.83
C GLY A 47 28.83 -18.27 22.17
N VAL A 48 27.78 -18.15 22.98
CA VAL A 48 27.67 -18.90 24.24
C VAL A 48 27.60 -20.40 23.98
N GLN A 49 26.89 -20.84 22.95
CA GLN A 49 26.80 -22.26 22.62
C GLN A 49 28.16 -22.84 22.22
N ILE A 50 28.96 -22.11 21.43
CA ILE A 50 30.33 -22.51 21.09
C ILE A 50 31.21 -22.59 22.35
N ILE A 51 31.12 -21.60 23.23
CA ILE A 51 31.84 -21.59 24.51
C ILE A 51 31.41 -22.80 25.36
N GLY A 52 30.12 -23.14 25.38
CA GLY A 52 29.58 -24.32 26.05
C GLY A 52 30.13 -25.62 25.49
N VAL A 53 30.15 -25.79 24.18
CA VAL A 53 30.71 -26.96 23.52
C VAL A 53 32.21 -27.10 23.82
N LEU A 54 32.97 -26.00 23.78
CA LEU A 54 34.39 -26.02 24.15
C LEU A 54 34.61 -26.36 25.63
N TYR A 55 33.80 -25.78 26.53
CA TYR A 55 33.87 -26.06 27.96
C TYR A 55 33.55 -27.53 28.25
N SER A 56 32.47 -28.06 27.69
CA SER A 56 32.09 -29.47 27.87
C SER A 56 33.11 -30.43 27.26
N LEU A 57 33.72 -30.09 26.13
CA LEU A 57 34.84 -30.84 25.57
C LEU A 57 36.04 -30.86 26.53
N PHE A 58 36.40 -29.70 27.10
CA PHE A 58 37.48 -29.59 28.07
C PHE A 58 37.21 -30.43 29.32
N VAL A 59 36.02 -30.33 29.91
CA VAL A 59 35.67 -31.12 31.10
C VAL A 59 35.61 -32.60 30.78
N SER A 60 35.00 -32.99 29.66
CA SER A 60 34.98 -34.36 29.15
C SER A 60 36.39 -34.95 28.99
N LEU A 61 37.30 -34.23 28.33
CA LEU A 61 38.69 -34.67 28.17
C LEU A 61 39.40 -34.78 29.52
N SER A 62 39.20 -33.80 30.42
CA SER A 62 39.79 -33.84 31.77
C SER A 62 39.31 -35.05 32.58
N LEU A 63 38.02 -35.42 32.44
CA LEU A 63 37.44 -36.57 33.11
C LEU A 63 37.89 -37.89 32.48
N ALA A 64 38.02 -37.94 31.15
CA ALA A 64 38.57 -39.09 30.44
C ALA A 64 40.02 -39.39 30.84
N LEU A 65 40.85 -38.33 30.94
CA LEU A 65 42.22 -38.43 31.42
C LEU A 65 42.25 -38.88 32.90
N ALA A 66 41.42 -38.29 33.76
CA ALA A 66 41.31 -38.68 35.16
C ALA A 66 40.90 -40.16 35.33
N ILE A 67 39.90 -40.63 34.58
CA ILE A 67 39.46 -42.03 34.57
C ILE A 67 40.59 -42.96 34.10
N ARG A 68 41.30 -42.57 33.03
CA ARG A 68 42.42 -43.35 32.49
C ARG A 68 43.56 -43.47 33.50
N ASP A 69 43.90 -42.35 34.15
CA ASP A 69 45.01 -42.28 35.10
C ASP A 69 44.64 -43.02 36.41
N TRP A 70 43.38 -42.91 36.87
CA TRP A 70 42.83 -43.70 37.98
C TRP A 70 42.85 -45.20 37.70
N ARG A 71 42.41 -45.63 36.51
CA ARG A 71 42.43 -47.05 36.12
C ARG A 71 43.85 -47.63 36.14
N ARG A 72 44.83 -46.86 35.65
CA ARG A 72 46.25 -47.24 35.70
C ARG A 72 46.77 -47.34 37.14
N PHE A 73 46.33 -46.45 38.03
CA PHE A 73 46.69 -46.48 39.44
C PHE A 73 46.09 -47.69 40.17
N SER A 74 44.78 -47.89 40.05
CA SER A 74 44.05 -49.01 40.69
C SER A 74 44.60 -50.38 40.25
N GLN A 75 44.94 -50.55 38.96
CA GLN A 75 45.56 -51.78 38.47
C GLN A 75 46.99 -52.01 39.00
N ARG A 76 47.77 -50.94 39.21
CA ARG A 76 49.13 -51.02 39.76
C ARG A 76 49.15 -51.37 41.25
N SER A 77 48.16 -50.91 42.03
CA SER A 77 48.12 -51.19 43.47
C SER A 77 47.72 -52.63 43.82
N ILE A 78 47.22 -53.41 42.86
CA ILE A 78 46.80 -54.80 43.05
C ILE A 78 47.92 -55.79 42.63
N SER A 79 48.93 -55.33 41.88
CA SER A 79 50.06 -56.17 41.40
C SER A 79 51.36 -55.73 42.08
N ASP A 80 51.84 -56.54 43.02
CA ASP A 80 53.01 -56.26 43.89
C ASP A 80 54.38 -56.35 43.19
N GLU A 81 54.46 -56.19 41.86
CA GLU A 81 55.71 -56.33 41.11
C GLU A 81 55.85 -55.37 39.90
N ALA A 82 56.97 -54.63 39.90
CA ALA A 82 57.66 -53.92 38.79
C ALA A 82 57.57 -52.36 38.71
N PRO A 83 58.53 -51.66 38.05
CA PRO A 83 59.71 -51.02 38.65
C PRO A 83 59.72 -49.47 38.61
N ALA A 84 60.67 -48.89 39.35
CA ALA A 84 60.78 -47.51 39.85
C ALA A 84 60.84 -46.31 38.86
N ARG A 85 60.53 -46.44 37.57
CA ARG A 85 60.81 -45.36 36.57
C ARG A 85 59.64 -44.48 36.12
N LEU A 86 58.46 -44.58 36.72
CA LEU A 86 57.32 -43.72 36.36
C LEU A 86 56.61 -43.07 37.56
N ARG A 87 57.37 -42.68 38.60
CA ARG A 87 56.92 -41.85 39.75
C ARG A 87 56.58 -40.38 39.40
N GLY A 88 56.56 -40.01 38.13
CA GLY A 88 56.49 -38.61 37.70
C GLY A 88 55.07 -38.05 37.50
N ALA A 89 54.12 -38.87 37.04
CA ALA A 89 52.79 -38.40 36.67
C ALA A 89 51.71 -38.68 37.74
N THR A 90 52.01 -39.52 38.74
CA THR A 90 51.09 -39.88 39.83
C THR A 90 51.29 -39.06 41.09
N LYS A 91 52.40 -38.31 41.25
CA LYS A 91 52.78 -37.66 42.52
C LYS A 91 51.72 -36.80 43.21
N MET A 92 50.86 -36.11 42.46
CA MET A 92 49.79 -35.28 43.08
C MET A 92 48.57 -36.10 43.54
N LEU A 93 48.26 -37.21 42.87
CA LEU A 93 47.19 -38.12 43.30
C LEU A 93 47.72 -39.10 44.35
N GLU A 94 48.96 -39.57 44.18
CA GLU A 94 49.68 -40.49 45.06
C GLU A 94 49.99 -39.85 46.41
N SER A 95 50.36 -38.56 46.48
CA SER A 95 50.52 -37.88 47.77
C SER A 95 49.18 -37.72 48.49
N ARG A 96 48.12 -37.33 47.78
CA ARG A 96 46.78 -37.17 48.38
C ARG A 96 46.14 -38.51 48.75
N VAL A 97 46.36 -39.56 47.97
CA VAL A 97 45.90 -40.93 48.24
C VAL A 97 46.73 -41.59 49.36
N SER A 98 48.04 -41.33 49.42
CA SER A 98 48.87 -41.75 50.56
C SER A 98 48.43 -41.09 51.87
N ASP A 99 48.07 -39.80 51.83
CA ASP A 99 47.47 -39.08 52.97
C ASP A 99 46.06 -39.62 53.32
N LEU A 100 45.24 -40.00 52.32
CA LEU A 100 43.95 -40.69 52.53
C LEU A 100 44.13 -42.04 53.23
N ILE A 101 45.19 -42.79 52.92
CA ILE A 101 45.47 -44.12 53.51
C ILE A 101 46.02 -44.01 54.94
N HIS A 102 46.79 -42.97 55.26
CA HIS A 102 47.43 -42.80 56.57
C HIS A 102 46.69 -41.85 57.55
N SER A 103 45.55 -41.27 57.14
CA SER A 103 44.80 -40.32 57.96
C SER A 103 43.60 -40.95 58.68
N ASN A 104 43.20 -40.35 59.81
CA ASN A 104 42.00 -40.73 60.56
C ASN A 104 40.75 -40.76 59.66
N ASN A 105 39.77 -41.61 60.00
CA ASN A 105 38.51 -41.77 59.23
C ASN A 105 37.83 -40.43 58.88
N GLU A 106 37.91 -39.42 59.75
CA GLU A 106 37.34 -38.09 59.53
C GLU A 106 38.05 -37.29 58.43
N VAL A 107 39.39 -37.29 58.41
CA VAL A 107 40.19 -36.56 57.40
C VAL A 107 40.05 -37.21 56.03
N ARG A 108 39.96 -38.54 55.99
CA ARG A 108 39.75 -39.29 54.75
C ARG A 108 38.41 -38.98 54.09
N ASN A 109 37.33 -39.00 54.86
CA ASN A 109 36.00 -38.66 54.36
C ASN A 109 35.94 -37.20 53.90
N ALA A 110 36.61 -36.28 54.60
CA ALA A 110 36.71 -34.88 54.19
C ALA A 110 37.45 -34.71 52.84
N LEU A 111 38.50 -35.48 52.58
CA LEU A 111 39.24 -35.46 51.31
C LEU A 111 38.44 -36.07 50.15
N LEU A 112 37.73 -37.18 50.37
CA LEU A 112 36.83 -37.78 49.36
C LEU A 112 35.69 -36.83 49.01
N GLN A 113 35.09 -36.20 50.02
CA GLN A 113 34.06 -35.18 49.83
C GLN A 113 34.60 -33.98 49.04
N SER A 114 35.81 -33.49 49.38
CA SER A 114 36.46 -32.40 48.64
C SER A 114 36.76 -32.77 47.17
N PHE A 115 37.12 -34.03 46.91
CA PHE A 115 37.32 -34.54 45.55
C PHE A 115 36.01 -34.60 44.77
N LYS A 116 34.93 -35.13 45.38
CA LYS A 116 33.58 -35.14 44.80
C LYS A 116 33.13 -33.74 44.43
N GLU A 117 33.26 -32.79 45.35
CA GLU A 117 32.91 -31.40 45.11
C GLU A 117 33.76 -30.79 43.99
N SER A 118 35.05 -31.13 43.89
CA SER A 118 35.89 -30.64 42.80
C SER A 118 35.50 -31.17 41.43
N LEU A 119 35.03 -32.42 41.34
CA LEU A 119 34.51 -32.96 40.10
C LEU A 119 33.18 -32.31 39.76
N MET A 120 32.27 -32.24 40.73
CA MET A 120 30.94 -31.64 40.56
C MET A 120 31.01 -30.17 40.17
N ARG A 121 31.92 -29.37 40.76
CA ARG A 121 32.13 -27.96 40.37
C ARG A 121 32.39 -27.77 38.87
N LYS A 122 33.09 -28.71 38.22
CA LYS A 122 33.35 -28.65 36.78
C LYS A 122 32.09 -29.01 35.96
N VAL A 123 31.26 -29.91 36.47
CA VAL A 123 30.00 -30.31 35.84
C VAL A 123 28.95 -29.20 35.96
N THR A 124 28.82 -28.59 37.13
CA THR A 124 27.88 -27.48 37.38
C THR A 124 28.12 -26.30 36.42
N GLY A 125 29.37 -26.08 35.98
CA GLY A 125 29.67 -25.09 34.93
C GLY A 125 28.91 -25.32 33.62
N ALA A 126 28.75 -26.58 33.20
CA ALA A 126 27.97 -26.93 32.00
C ALA A 126 26.46 -26.70 32.20
N GLU A 127 25.95 -26.97 33.40
CA GLU A 127 24.55 -26.70 33.79
C GLU A 127 24.24 -25.20 33.76
N TYR A 128 25.17 -24.36 34.25
CA TYR A 128 25.02 -22.91 34.17
C TYR A 128 24.97 -22.41 32.72
N ILE A 129 25.81 -22.94 31.83
CA ILE A 129 25.78 -22.57 30.41
C ILE A 129 24.46 -22.98 29.76
N SER A 130 23.93 -24.15 30.11
CA SER A 130 22.59 -24.58 29.67
C SER A 130 21.50 -23.61 30.13
N GLY A 131 21.49 -23.23 31.41
CA GLY A 131 20.54 -22.24 31.93
C GLY A 131 20.69 -20.85 31.31
N LEU A 132 21.93 -20.43 31.05
CA LEU A 132 22.22 -19.16 30.39
C LEU A 132 21.72 -19.14 28.93
N LEU A 133 21.74 -20.29 28.24
CA LEU A 133 21.18 -20.43 26.89
C LEU A 133 19.64 -20.32 26.87
N VAL A 134 18.97 -20.86 27.88
CA VAL A 134 17.52 -20.65 28.07
C VAL A 134 17.24 -19.16 28.29
N GLY A 135 18.00 -18.52 29.19
CA GLY A 135 17.88 -17.09 29.46
C GLY A 135 18.09 -16.22 28.22
N LEU A 136 19.08 -16.56 27.38
CA LEU A 136 19.33 -15.86 26.12
C LEU A 136 18.24 -16.11 25.07
N GLY A 137 17.67 -17.32 25.00
CA GLY A 137 16.52 -17.60 24.13
C GLY A 137 15.29 -16.77 24.50
N LEU A 138 15.01 -16.66 25.81
CA LEU A 138 13.96 -15.78 26.34
C LEU A 138 14.28 -14.29 26.15
N LEU A 139 15.55 -13.89 26.28
CA LEU A 139 15.97 -12.53 25.95
C LEU A 139 15.74 -12.22 24.47
N GLY A 140 15.94 -13.19 23.59
CA GLY A 140 15.67 -13.06 22.16
C GLY A 140 14.20 -12.80 21.84
N THR A 141 13.27 -13.47 22.54
CA THR A 141 11.84 -13.17 22.38
C THR A 141 11.51 -11.78 22.89
N PHE A 142 12.07 -11.36 24.02
CA PHE A 142 11.88 -10.03 24.57
C PHE A 142 12.36 -8.93 23.62
N ILE A 143 13.57 -9.07 23.06
CA ILE A 143 14.12 -8.11 22.10
C ILE A 143 13.31 -8.10 20.79
N GLY A 144 12.89 -9.26 20.30
CA GLY A 144 12.05 -9.32 19.10
C GLY A 144 10.68 -8.65 19.31
N LEU A 145 10.06 -8.81 20.49
CA LEU A 145 8.82 -8.10 20.84
C LEU A 145 9.03 -6.57 20.93
N ILE A 146 10.20 -6.11 21.38
CA ILE A 146 10.53 -4.68 21.34
C ILE A 146 10.67 -4.18 19.90
N MET A 147 11.30 -4.98 19.02
CA MET A 147 11.40 -4.64 17.59
C MET A 147 10.02 -4.57 16.94
N THR A 148 9.12 -5.53 17.20
CA THR A 148 7.76 -5.50 16.65
C THR A 148 6.98 -4.29 17.13
N MET A 149 7.10 -3.92 18.41
CA MET A 149 6.48 -2.70 18.96
C MET A 149 7.02 -1.43 18.28
N GLY A 150 8.33 -1.38 17.99
CA GLY A 150 8.94 -0.29 17.23
C GLY A 150 8.40 -0.17 15.81
N SER A 151 8.25 -1.30 15.11
CA SER A 151 7.68 -1.35 13.76
C SER A 151 6.20 -0.93 13.72
N ILE A 152 5.41 -1.33 14.72
CA ILE A 152 4.00 -0.90 14.84
C ILE A 152 3.91 0.62 15.03
N LYS A 153 4.78 1.21 15.86
CA LYS A 153 4.85 2.67 16.01
C LYS A 153 5.18 3.38 14.70
N ALA A 154 6.11 2.82 13.92
CA ALA A 154 6.47 3.37 12.61
C ALA A 154 5.30 3.28 11.61
N ALA A 155 4.60 2.14 11.56
CA ALA A 155 3.44 1.95 10.71
C ALA A 155 2.29 2.92 11.03
N ILE A 156 2.00 3.17 12.32
CA ILE A 156 1.00 4.17 12.76
C ILE A 156 1.40 5.58 12.32
N GLY A 157 2.70 5.93 12.36
CA GLY A 157 3.20 7.23 11.92
C GLY A 157 3.06 7.46 10.41
N VAL A 158 3.25 6.43 9.59
CA VAL A 158 3.00 6.49 8.13
C VAL A 158 1.52 6.73 7.86
N MET A 159 0.64 6.03 8.58
CA MET A 159 -0.81 6.16 8.43
C MET A 159 -1.35 7.54 8.85
N SER A 160 -0.68 8.24 9.79
CA SER A 160 -1.05 9.62 10.15
C SER A 160 -0.60 10.67 9.14
N SER A 161 0.31 10.33 8.22
CA SER A 161 0.95 11.28 7.31
C SER A 161 0.20 11.44 5.97
N GLY A 162 -0.88 10.68 5.74
CA GLY A 162 -1.77 10.83 4.59
C GLY A 162 -1.24 10.30 3.25
N ASP A 163 0.02 9.87 3.18
CA ASP A 163 0.63 9.28 1.99
C ASP A 163 0.16 7.82 1.86
N SER A 164 -0.73 7.59 0.91
CA SER A 164 -1.53 6.36 0.77
C SER A 164 -0.90 5.38 -0.21
N GLU A 165 0.40 5.14 -0.06
CA GLU A 165 1.07 4.06 -0.76
C GLU A 165 0.79 2.73 -0.07
N ILE A 166 0.02 1.86 -0.74
CA ILE A 166 -0.29 0.50 -0.27
C ILE A 166 1.00 -0.31 0.00
N SER A 167 2.09 -0.01 -0.72
CA SER A 167 3.44 -0.54 -0.48
C SER A 167 3.97 -0.19 0.92
N ALA A 168 3.85 1.07 1.35
CA ALA A 168 4.30 1.50 2.67
C ALA A 168 3.48 0.87 3.81
N LEU A 169 2.18 0.61 3.57
CA LEU A 169 1.33 -0.13 4.49
C LEU A 169 1.73 -1.61 4.58
N LEU A 170 1.97 -2.26 3.44
CA LEU A 170 2.42 -3.65 3.36
C LEU A 170 3.79 -3.83 4.03
N ASP A 171 4.74 -2.92 3.81
CA ASP A 171 6.05 -2.93 4.48
C ASP A 171 5.91 -2.69 6.00
N GLY A 172 5.00 -1.80 6.40
CA GLY A 172 4.67 -1.54 7.81
C GLY A 172 4.06 -2.76 8.53
N LEU A 173 3.39 -3.65 7.79
CA LEU A 173 2.86 -4.93 8.28
C LEU A 173 3.90 -6.06 8.19
N ALA A 174 4.79 -6.06 7.20
CA ALA A 174 5.83 -7.06 7.02
C ALA A 174 6.93 -6.98 8.10
N ALA A 175 7.31 -5.77 8.52
CA ALA A 175 8.36 -5.56 9.51
C ALA A 175 8.05 -6.21 10.90
N PRO A 176 6.83 -6.07 11.48
CA PRO A 176 6.45 -6.81 12.68
C PRO A 176 6.46 -8.34 12.51
N LEU A 177 6.04 -8.86 11.35
CA LEU A 177 6.10 -10.31 11.08
C LEU A 177 7.56 -10.80 11.03
N GLY A 178 8.45 -10.04 10.40
CA GLY A 178 9.88 -10.32 10.37
C GLY A 178 10.49 -10.35 11.77
N GLY A 179 10.24 -9.32 12.58
CA GLY A 179 10.74 -9.23 13.96
C GLY A 179 10.24 -10.38 14.85
N MET A 180 9.00 -10.81 14.67
CA MET A 180 8.45 -11.96 15.40
C MET A 180 9.12 -13.28 15.00
N SER A 181 9.36 -13.50 13.70
CA SER A 181 10.03 -14.71 13.20
C SER A 181 11.49 -14.80 13.67
N ALA A 182 12.20 -13.68 13.75
CA ALA A 182 13.55 -13.60 14.30
C ALA A 182 13.56 -13.91 15.81
N ALA A 183 12.58 -13.39 16.56
CA ALA A 183 12.42 -13.69 17.99
C ALA A 183 12.14 -15.19 18.25
N PHE A 184 11.28 -15.79 17.41
CA PHE A 184 10.92 -17.20 17.53
C PHE A 184 12.11 -18.12 17.22
N THR A 185 12.86 -17.82 16.16
CA THR A 185 14.07 -18.58 15.80
C THR A 185 15.17 -18.47 16.86
N ALA A 186 15.37 -17.28 17.45
CA ALA A 186 16.28 -17.09 18.58
C ALA A 186 15.88 -17.96 19.80
N SER A 187 14.58 -18.01 20.11
CA SER A 187 14.05 -18.85 21.19
C SER A 187 14.27 -20.34 20.94
N LEU A 188 13.94 -20.80 19.73
CA LEU A 188 14.13 -22.19 19.33
C LEU A 188 15.61 -22.59 19.39
N LEU A 189 16.51 -21.71 18.92
CA LEU A 189 17.94 -21.94 18.94
C LEU A 189 18.50 -21.99 20.37
N GLY A 190 18.04 -21.10 21.26
CA GLY A 190 18.41 -21.11 22.69
C GLY A 190 17.87 -22.34 23.43
N LEU A 191 16.64 -22.77 23.14
CA LEU A 191 16.03 -23.94 23.78
C LEU A 191 16.63 -25.26 23.28
N LEU A 192 16.82 -25.42 21.97
CA LEU A 192 17.48 -26.60 21.42
C LEU A 192 18.93 -26.68 21.90
N GLY A 193 19.63 -25.55 21.93
CA GLY A 193 21.00 -25.50 22.44
C GLY A 193 21.08 -25.87 23.93
N SER A 194 20.13 -25.39 24.76
CA SER A 194 20.08 -25.75 26.19
C SER A 194 19.73 -27.21 26.41
N LEU A 195 18.82 -27.79 25.62
CA LEU A 195 18.48 -29.20 25.70
C LEU A 195 19.71 -30.07 25.43
N VAL A 196 20.45 -29.75 24.36
CA VAL A 196 21.67 -30.48 24.00
C VAL A 196 22.76 -30.29 25.06
N MET A 197 22.94 -29.07 25.56
CA MET A 197 23.95 -28.78 26.58
C MET A 197 23.60 -29.42 27.93
N GLY A 198 22.32 -29.44 28.30
CA GLY A 198 21.80 -30.12 29.48
C GLY A 198 21.96 -31.63 29.41
N LEU A 199 21.75 -32.23 28.23
CA LEU A 199 22.02 -33.66 28.02
C LEU A 199 23.52 -33.98 28.22
N ILE A 200 24.41 -33.14 27.69
CA ILE A 200 25.86 -33.30 27.89
C ILE A 200 26.22 -33.16 29.38
N ALA A 201 25.68 -32.15 30.06
CA ALA A 201 25.91 -31.93 31.49
C ALA A 201 25.44 -33.13 32.32
N HIS A 202 24.27 -33.70 32.00
CA HIS A 202 23.75 -34.89 32.67
C HIS A 202 24.69 -36.09 32.48
N MET A 203 25.11 -36.39 31.25
CA MET A 203 26.03 -37.50 30.97
C MET A 203 27.38 -37.32 31.67
N LEU A 204 27.86 -36.08 31.78
CA LEU A 204 29.10 -35.73 32.47
C LEU A 204 28.97 -35.90 33.99
N SER A 205 27.81 -35.56 34.56
CA SER A 205 27.46 -35.82 35.96
C SER A 205 27.48 -37.31 36.26
N THR A 206 26.81 -38.12 35.42
CA THR A 206 26.82 -39.59 35.55
C THR A 206 28.23 -40.17 35.48
N ALA A 207 29.08 -39.68 34.57
CA ALA A 207 30.47 -40.12 34.47
C ALA A 207 31.29 -39.76 35.72
N SER A 208 31.06 -38.58 36.29
CA SER A 208 31.67 -38.12 37.53
C SER A 208 31.24 -38.95 38.73
N ASP A 209 29.95 -39.27 38.86
CA ASP A 209 29.41 -40.11 39.93
C ASP A 209 29.98 -41.54 39.89
N HIS A 210 30.08 -42.12 38.70
CA HIS A 210 30.71 -43.44 38.55
C HIS A 210 32.20 -43.43 38.91
N LEU A 211 32.94 -42.38 38.53
CA LEU A 211 34.33 -42.23 38.94
C LEU A 211 34.45 -42.08 40.47
N TYR A 212 33.60 -41.27 41.08
CA TYR A 212 33.57 -41.09 42.53
C TYR A 212 33.25 -42.41 43.25
N SER A 213 32.20 -43.13 42.83
CA SER A 213 31.81 -44.42 43.41
C SER A 213 32.91 -45.47 43.29
N ASP A 214 33.68 -45.46 42.19
CA ASP A 214 34.83 -46.35 42.01
C ASP A 214 36.00 -46.00 42.91
N VAL A 215 36.27 -44.71 43.12
CA VAL A 215 37.31 -44.25 44.06
C VAL A 215 36.92 -44.61 45.50
N ASP A 216 35.68 -44.33 45.89
CA ASP A 216 35.13 -44.61 47.21
C ASP A 216 35.15 -46.11 47.52
N GLY A 217 34.67 -46.95 46.60
CA GLY A 217 34.71 -48.40 46.74
C GLY A 217 36.13 -48.97 46.82
N TRP A 218 37.08 -48.40 46.06
CA TRP A 218 38.49 -48.80 46.15
C TRP A 218 39.09 -48.45 47.52
N VAL A 219 38.82 -47.27 48.07
CA VAL A 219 39.29 -46.87 49.40
C VAL A 219 38.75 -47.82 50.48
N HIS A 220 37.45 -48.13 50.45
CA HIS A 220 36.84 -49.04 51.41
C HIS A 220 37.38 -50.48 51.33
N THR A 221 37.64 -50.99 50.12
CA THR A 221 38.20 -52.34 49.93
C THR A 221 39.68 -52.43 50.32
N HIS A 222 40.50 -51.42 50.00
CA HIS A 222 41.91 -51.39 50.43
C HIS A 222 42.06 -51.29 51.95
N LEU A 223 41.18 -50.55 52.63
CA LEU A 223 41.17 -50.48 54.09
C LEU A 223 40.81 -51.83 54.72
N ALA A 224 39.78 -52.51 54.22
CA ALA A 224 39.38 -53.84 54.69
C ALA A 224 40.51 -54.90 54.56
N ASN A 225 41.41 -54.72 53.60
CA ASN A 225 42.55 -55.61 53.38
C ASN A 225 43.83 -55.19 54.13
N THR A 226 43.88 -53.97 54.67
CA THR A 226 45.08 -53.42 55.37
C THR A 226 44.95 -53.52 56.89
N GLU A 227 43.75 -53.73 57.46
CA GLU A 227 43.61 -54.16 58.85
C GLU A 227 44.04 -55.64 58.97
N PRO A 228 45.14 -55.97 59.66
CA PRO A 228 45.47 -57.35 59.92
C PRO A 228 44.39 -57.92 60.84
N ALA A 229 43.95 -59.15 60.56
CA ALA A 229 43.18 -59.95 61.49
C ALA A 229 43.98 -60.11 62.80
N TYR A 230 43.79 -59.19 63.75
CA TYR A 230 44.20 -59.43 65.13
C TYR A 230 43.10 -60.28 65.74
N SER A 231 43.41 -61.56 65.84
CA SER A 231 42.71 -62.58 66.59
C SER A 231 42.16 -62.04 67.90
N SER A 232 40.87 -62.29 68.11
CA SER A 232 40.30 -62.54 69.44
C SER A 232 41.28 -63.37 70.30
N GLY A 233 41.87 -62.74 71.33
CA GLY A 233 42.78 -63.40 72.26
C GLY A 233 43.17 -62.47 73.42
N GLU A 234 42.55 -62.72 74.57
CA GLU A 234 42.99 -62.38 75.94
C GLU A 234 43.43 -60.94 76.27
N CYS A 235 42.54 -60.25 77.00
CA CYS A 235 42.91 -59.17 77.92
C CYS A 235 43.84 -59.70 79.02
N ALA A 236 45.15 -59.58 78.83
CA ALA A 236 46.13 -59.64 79.89
C ALA A 236 46.29 -58.24 80.52
N LEU A 237 45.80 -58.14 81.75
CA LEU A 237 45.97 -57.06 82.71
C LEU A 237 47.46 -56.76 82.97
N THR A 238 47.91 -55.52 82.78
CA THR A 238 49.02 -54.95 83.56
C THR A 238 48.91 -53.42 83.63
N ASP A 239 48.26 -52.90 84.67
CA ASP A 239 48.73 -51.69 85.36
C ASP A 239 48.35 -51.77 86.85
N GLY A 240 49.30 -51.46 87.73
CA GLY A 240 49.10 -51.42 89.19
C GLY A 240 50.01 -52.33 90.02
N ARG A 241 51.32 -52.02 90.11
CA ARG A 241 52.21 -52.51 91.18
C ARG A 241 52.25 -51.53 92.35
N VAL A 242 51.70 -51.92 93.51
CA VAL A 242 52.08 -51.55 94.90
C VAL A 242 51.44 -52.65 95.78
N GLY A 243 52.01 -53.33 96.75
CA GLY A 243 53.26 -53.28 97.50
C GLY A 243 53.01 -54.02 98.82
N ILE A 244 53.88 -55.00 99.15
CA ILE A 244 54.30 -55.42 100.51
C ILE A 244 53.21 -55.91 101.50
N ALA A 245 53.22 -57.20 101.86
CA ALA A 245 53.62 -57.66 103.20
C ALA A 245 53.46 -59.18 103.39
N SER A 246 54.55 -59.77 103.85
CA SER A 246 54.70 -61.09 104.48
C SER A 246 53.75 -61.33 105.65
N GLN A 247 53.28 -62.57 105.85
CA GLN A 247 53.58 -63.40 107.02
C GLN A 247 52.70 -64.66 107.10
N GLY A 248 53.35 -65.77 107.48
CA GLY A 248 52.73 -66.79 108.33
C GLY A 248 51.90 -67.87 107.65
N VAL A 249 52.53 -69.00 107.35
CA VAL A 249 51.85 -70.31 107.48
C VAL A 249 51.83 -70.63 108.98
N PRO A 250 50.66 -71.02 109.53
CA PRO A 250 50.61 -72.35 110.12
C PRO A 250 49.33 -73.09 109.73
N THR A 251 49.55 -74.25 109.09
CA THR A 251 48.92 -75.54 109.38
C THR A 251 47.49 -75.55 109.95
N GLY A 252 46.58 -76.09 109.15
CA GLY A 252 45.49 -76.91 109.68
C GLY A 252 44.13 -76.65 109.04
N ILE A 253 43.64 -77.70 108.37
CA ILE A 253 42.23 -77.97 108.07
C ILE A 253 41.65 -77.29 106.82
N GLY A 254 41.40 -78.13 105.80
CA GLY A 254 40.23 -78.00 104.94
C GLY A 254 40.51 -77.91 103.44
N GLN A 255 40.44 -79.04 102.74
CA GLN A 255 40.32 -79.15 101.27
C GLN A 255 39.08 -78.44 100.66
N ASN A 256 38.36 -77.59 101.40
CA ASN A 256 37.09 -76.98 100.99
C ASN A 256 37.18 -75.48 100.61
N TYR A 257 38.30 -74.78 100.82
CA TYR A 257 38.42 -73.35 100.46
C TYR A 257 38.56 -73.11 98.94
N GLU A 258 39.27 -73.98 98.23
CA GLU A 258 39.47 -73.87 96.77
C GLU A 258 38.16 -74.07 96.00
N ILE A 259 37.32 -75.01 96.44
CA ILE A 259 36.01 -75.30 95.83
C ILE A 259 35.02 -74.16 96.07
N GLU A 260 34.96 -73.60 97.29
CA GLU A 260 34.08 -72.46 97.56
C GLU A 260 34.54 -71.16 96.86
N ARG A 261 35.83 -71.00 96.60
CA ARG A 261 36.36 -69.87 95.82
C ARG A 261 36.04 -70.02 94.34
N LEU A 262 36.18 -71.23 93.79
CA LEU A 262 35.80 -71.54 92.41
C LEU A 262 34.29 -71.42 92.20
N LEU A 263 33.47 -71.95 93.12
CA LEU A 263 32.01 -71.88 93.01
C LEU A 263 31.51 -70.43 93.04
N ARG A 264 32.09 -69.58 93.90
CA ARG A 264 31.76 -68.14 93.94
C ARG A 264 32.27 -67.38 92.71
N ALA A 265 33.43 -67.76 92.17
CA ALA A 265 33.95 -67.17 90.94
C ALA A 265 33.09 -67.56 89.72
N ILE A 266 32.66 -68.83 89.65
CA ILE A 266 31.75 -69.31 88.61
C ILE A 266 30.40 -68.63 88.75
N LEU A 267 29.77 -68.59 89.93
CA LEU A 267 28.47 -67.94 90.13
C LEU A 267 28.50 -66.45 89.76
N LYS A 268 29.54 -65.71 90.14
CA LYS A 268 29.71 -64.31 89.71
C LYS A 268 29.96 -64.18 88.22
N PHE A 269 30.71 -65.11 87.61
CA PHE A 269 30.91 -65.15 86.17
C PHE A 269 29.60 -65.41 85.44
N THR A 270 28.75 -66.34 85.92
CA THR A 270 27.43 -66.61 85.33
C THR A 270 26.49 -65.42 85.49
N GLU A 271 26.52 -64.72 86.62
CA GLU A 271 25.71 -63.52 86.87
C GLU A 271 26.11 -62.36 85.96
N VAL A 272 27.41 -62.11 85.79
CA VAL A 272 27.95 -61.10 84.86
C VAL A 272 27.67 -61.50 83.41
N GLN A 273 27.82 -62.76 83.05
CA GLN A 273 27.53 -63.27 81.71
C GLN A 273 26.04 -63.15 81.37
N GLN A 274 25.15 -63.43 82.33
CA GLN A 274 23.70 -63.31 82.15
C GLN A 274 23.24 -61.85 82.08
N ALA A 275 23.86 -60.95 82.87
CA ALA A 275 23.63 -59.51 82.77
C ALA A 275 24.09 -58.93 81.41
N GLN A 276 25.27 -59.34 80.94
CA GLN A 276 25.81 -58.94 79.64
C GLN A 276 24.96 -59.46 78.48
N GLN A 277 24.41 -60.68 78.61
CA GLN A 277 23.51 -61.24 77.62
C GLN A 277 22.16 -60.50 77.57
N HIS A 278 21.58 -60.15 78.71
CA HIS A 278 20.35 -59.33 78.76
C HIS A 278 20.53 -57.95 78.13
N GLU A 279 21.70 -57.33 78.32
CA GLU A 279 22.00 -56.02 77.71
C GLU A 279 22.08 -56.12 76.18
N SER A 280 22.80 -57.13 75.66
CA SER A 280 22.94 -57.37 74.23
C SER A 280 21.61 -57.68 73.53
N VAL A 281 20.71 -58.43 74.17
CA VAL A 281 19.36 -58.70 73.68
C VAL A 281 18.51 -57.42 73.70
N SER A 282 18.69 -56.55 74.70
CA SER A 282 18.01 -55.24 74.76
C SER A 282 18.45 -54.32 73.61
N TYR A 283 19.75 -54.33 73.25
CA TYR A 283 20.26 -53.55 72.14
C TYR A 283 19.75 -54.05 70.78
N LEU A 284 19.68 -55.37 70.59
CA LEU A 284 19.08 -55.96 69.38
C LEU A 284 17.59 -55.61 69.26
N ASN A 285 16.82 -55.68 70.35
CA ASN A 285 15.42 -55.27 70.32
C ASN A 285 15.23 -53.77 70.02
N LYS A 286 16.10 -52.90 70.55
CA LYS A 286 16.09 -51.46 70.22
C LYS A 286 16.42 -51.22 68.75
N LEU A 287 17.41 -51.93 68.20
CA LEU A 287 17.74 -51.86 66.78
C LEU A 287 16.58 -52.34 65.90
N LEU A 288 15.97 -53.45 66.25
CA LEU A 288 14.84 -54.02 65.51
C LEU A 288 13.63 -53.07 65.51
N HIS A 289 13.34 -52.44 66.65
CA HIS A 289 12.28 -51.43 66.75
C HIS A 289 12.61 -50.12 66.01
N SER A 290 13.89 -49.73 65.96
CA SER A 290 14.32 -48.58 65.14
C SER A 290 14.22 -48.86 63.63
N GLN A 291 14.51 -50.10 63.21
CA GLN A 291 14.34 -50.57 61.83
C GLN A 291 12.85 -50.63 61.44
N GLU A 292 11.99 -51.12 62.33
CA GLU A 292 10.54 -51.19 62.10
C GLU A 292 9.95 -49.78 61.88
N LYS A 293 10.34 -48.80 62.70
CA LYS A 293 9.94 -47.39 62.50
C LYS A 293 10.47 -46.78 61.21
N LEU A 294 11.69 -47.14 60.79
CA LEU A 294 12.22 -46.71 59.49
C LEU A 294 11.44 -47.31 58.32
N PHE A 295 11.01 -48.57 58.43
CA PHE A 295 10.16 -49.20 57.43
C PHE A 295 8.78 -48.55 57.34
N GLU A 296 8.13 -48.27 58.47
CA GLU A 296 6.85 -47.55 58.50
C GLU A 296 6.97 -46.13 57.92
N SER A 297 8.05 -45.41 58.26
CA SER A 297 8.35 -44.09 57.69
C SER A 297 8.58 -44.16 56.19
N GLN A 298 9.28 -45.19 55.70
CA GLN A 298 9.54 -45.31 54.26
C GLN A 298 8.27 -45.66 53.48
N GLN A 299 7.41 -46.51 54.04
CA GLN A 299 6.12 -46.87 53.45
C GLN A 299 5.18 -45.66 53.36
N THR A 300 5.11 -44.84 54.40
CA THR A 300 4.31 -43.60 54.38
C THR A 300 4.84 -42.57 53.37
N ILE A 301 6.17 -42.48 53.20
CA ILE A 301 6.78 -41.64 52.15
C ILE A 301 6.40 -42.16 50.76
N ALA A 302 6.47 -43.47 50.52
CA ALA A 302 6.10 -44.06 49.23
C ALA A 302 4.61 -43.83 48.88
N GLU A 303 3.72 -43.95 49.87
CA GLU A 303 2.30 -43.64 49.68
C GLU A 303 2.07 -42.15 49.42
N SER A 304 2.80 -41.26 50.09
CA SER A 304 2.71 -39.81 49.86
C SER A 304 3.18 -39.44 48.45
N GLN A 305 4.23 -40.08 47.94
CA GLN A 305 4.73 -39.90 46.58
C GLN A 305 3.73 -40.42 45.54
N ARG A 306 3.12 -41.57 45.79
CA ARG A 306 2.08 -42.12 44.91
C ARG A 306 0.88 -41.19 44.81
N ARG A 307 0.39 -40.65 45.93
CA ARG A 307 -0.72 -39.67 45.95
C ARG A 307 -0.34 -38.35 45.26
N ALA A 308 0.89 -37.90 45.42
CA ALA A 308 1.38 -36.70 44.73
C ALA A 308 1.45 -36.89 43.21
N LEU A 309 1.91 -38.06 42.75
CA LEU A 309 1.92 -38.42 41.33
C LEU A 309 0.50 -38.51 40.75
N GLU A 310 -0.42 -39.12 41.49
CA GLU A 310 -1.83 -39.24 41.07
C GLU A 310 -2.52 -37.86 41.02
N SER A 311 -2.19 -36.95 41.95
CA SER A 311 -2.64 -35.55 41.92
C SER A 311 -2.06 -34.78 40.73
N LEU A 312 -0.76 -34.95 40.45
CA LEU A 312 -0.09 -34.32 39.31
C LEU A 312 -0.69 -34.80 37.97
N GLU A 313 -0.93 -36.10 37.84
CA GLU A 313 -1.54 -36.71 36.66
C GLU A 313 -2.96 -36.18 36.44
N ASN A 314 -3.78 -36.12 37.49
CA ASN A 314 -5.15 -35.60 37.39
C ASN A 314 -5.16 -34.10 37.03
N ASN A 315 -4.25 -33.30 37.59
CA ASN A 315 -4.12 -31.88 37.26
C ASN A 315 -3.58 -31.68 35.83
N HIS A 316 -2.65 -32.52 35.40
CA HIS A 316 -2.15 -32.54 34.04
C HIS A 316 -3.25 -32.92 33.03
N GLN A 317 -4.07 -33.91 33.34
CA GLN A 317 -5.19 -34.31 32.50
C GLN A 317 -6.26 -33.22 32.41
N GLN A 318 -6.56 -32.55 33.52
CA GLN A 318 -7.50 -31.41 33.52
C GLN A 318 -6.97 -30.23 32.70
N THR A 319 -5.68 -29.90 32.84
CA THR A 319 -5.07 -28.83 32.06
C THR A 319 -5.01 -29.19 30.57
N MET A 320 -4.70 -30.43 30.20
CA MET A 320 -4.74 -30.86 28.79
C MET A 320 -6.16 -30.79 28.21
N ASN A 321 -7.17 -31.26 28.93
CA ASN A 321 -8.56 -31.15 28.47
C ASN A 321 -9.00 -29.68 28.31
N ALA A 322 -8.55 -28.79 29.20
CA ALA A 322 -8.85 -27.35 29.10
C ALA A 322 -8.13 -26.68 27.92
N VAL A 323 -6.88 -27.08 27.65
CA VAL A 323 -6.10 -26.62 26.50
C VAL A 323 -6.74 -27.09 25.20
N ASP A 324 -7.18 -28.35 25.12
CA ASP A 324 -7.87 -28.88 23.93
C ASP A 324 -9.20 -28.16 23.67
N ALA A 325 -9.99 -27.93 24.72
CA ALA A 325 -11.23 -27.15 24.62
C ALA A 325 -10.96 -25.71 24.17
N HIS A 326 -9.87 -25.10 24.63
CA HIS A 326 -9.45 -23.76 24.20
C HIS A 326 -9.01 -23.76 22.73
N ASN A 327 -8.22 -24.75 22.30
CA ASN A 327 -7.76 -24.87 20.92
C ASN A 327 -8.93 -25.03 19.94
N LEU A 328 -9.92 -25.85 20.26
CA LEU A 328 -11.13 -26.00 19.44
C LEU A 328 -11.91 -24.67 19.33
N ARG A 329 -12.04 -23.93 20.44
CA ARG A 329 -12.73 -22.64 20.45
C ARG A 329 -11.97 -21.58 19.63
N VAL A 330 -10.64 -21.58 19.67
CA VAL A 330 -9.80 -20.70 18.84
C VAL A 330 -9.97 -21.05 17.35
N ILE A 331 -9.98 -22.33 16.99
CA ILE A 331 -10.22 -22.76 15.61
C ILE A 331 -11.59 -22.27 15.12
N GLU A 332 -12.63 -22.40 15.94
CA GLU A 332 -13.98 -21.94 15.59
C GLU A 332 -14.05 -20.42 15.37
N LEU A 333 -13.40 -19.63 16.25
CA LEU A 333 -13.32 -18.17 16.09
C LEU A 333 -12.51 -17.76 14.85
N LEU A 334 -11.40 -18.44 14.57
CA LEU A 334 -10.60 -18.20 13.36
C LEU A 334 -11.37 -18.56 12.10
N GLN A 335 -12.07 -19.70 12.07
CA GLN A 335 -12.94 -20.10 10.96
C GLN A 335 -14.05 -19.06 10.73
N GLY A 336 -14.67 -18.56 11.80
CA GLY A 336 -15.67 -17.49 11.74
C GLY A 336 -15.11 -16.19 11.17
N ALA A 337 -13.94 -15.76 11.62
CA ALA A 337 -13.26 -14.57 11.11
C ALA A 337 -12.86 -14.71 9.63
N VAL A 338 -12.37 -15.88 9.22
CA VAL A 338 -12.02 -16.18 7.82
C VAL A 338 -13.26 -16.13 6.93
N ASN A 339 -14.37 -16.73 7.35
CA ASN A 339 -15.63 -16.68 6.60
C ASN A 339 -16.15 -15.24 6.46
N GLN A 340 -16.02 -14.42 7.50
CA GLN A 340 -16.39 -13.00 7.45
C GLN A 340 -15.50 -12.24 6.47
N GLN A 341 -14.19 -12.48 6.49
CA GLN A 341 -13.24 -11.85 5.57
C GLN A 341 -13.52 -12.22 4.11
N GLN A 342 -13.89 -13.47 3.85
CA GLN A 342 -14.28 -13.92 2.50
C GLN A 342 -15.58 -13.26 2.02
N GLY A 343 -16.53 -12.99 2.92
CA GLY A 343 -17.70 -12.16 2.65
C GLY A 343 -17.33 -10.72 2.24
N ILE A 344 -16.38 -10.10 2.95
CA ILE A 344 -15.88 -8.75 2.64
C ILE A 344 -15.17 -8.71 1.29
N VAL A 345 -14.34 -9.71 0.97
CA VAL A 345 -13.67 -9.83 -0.33
C VAL A 345 -14.68 -9.93 -1.46
N THR A 346 -15.72 -10.74 -1.29
CA THR A 346 -16.80 -10.88 -2.28
C THR A 346 -17.57 -9.57 -2.47
N ALA A 347 -17.85 -8.85 -1.37
CA ALA A 347 -18.48 -7.54 -1.42
C ALA A 347 -17.60 -6.50 -2.15
N LEU A 348 -16.29 -6.46 -1.86
CA LEU A 348 -15.30 -5.61 -2.54
C LEU A 348 -15.21 -5.91 -4.03
N GLN A 349 -15.21 -7.19 -4.41
CA GLN A 349 -15.18 -7.60 -5.81
C GLN A 349 -16.45 -7.18 -6.56
N SER A 350 -17.62 -7.29 -5.92
CA SER A 350 -18.88 -6.80 -6.50
C SER A 350 -18.91 -5.28 -6.65
N THR A 351 -18.31 -4.52 -5.73
CA THR A 351 -18.20 -3.06 -5.83
C THR A 351 -17.22 -2.65 -6.91
N ASN A 352 -16.10 -3.36 -7.06
CA ASN A 352 -15.14 -3.11 -8.13
C ASN A 352 -15.76 -3.36 -9.53
N GLN A 353 -16.53 -4.45 -9.69
CA GLN A 353 -17.29 -4.70 -10.91
C GLN A 353 -18.30 -3.58 -11.22
N ARG A 354 -19.04 -3.10 -10.21
CA ARG A 354 -19.96 -1.97 -10.38
C ARG A 354 -19.24 -0.67 -10.75
N LEU A 355 -18.06 -0.43 -10.18
CA LEU A 355 -17.24 0.75 -10.50
C LEU A 355 -16.73 0.69 -11.95
N SER A 356 -16.30 -0.48 -12.41
CA SER A 356 -15.91 -0.71 -13.81
C SER A 356 -17.08 -0.46 -14.77
N ALA A 357 -18.27 -1.01 -14.48
CA ALA A 357 -19.46 -0.79 -15.31
C ALA A 357 -19.88 0.69 -15.34
N ASN A 358 -19.78 1.40 -14.21
CA ASN A 358 -20.02 2.85 -14.18
C ASN A 358 -18.96 3.63 -14.95
N GLY A 359 -17.70 3.17 -14.97
CA GLY A 359 -16.62 3.74 -15.78
C GLY A 359 -16.92 3.67 -17.28
N GLU A 360 -17.36 2.50 -17.77
CA GLU A 360 -17.79 2.33 -19.16
C GLU A 360 -18.98 3.23 -19.53
N LEU A 361 -19.98 3.34 -18.64
CA LEU A 361 -21.12 4.25 -18.85
C LEU A 361 -20.71 5.73 -18.90
N LEU A 362 -19.74 6.14 -18.07
CA LEU A 362 -19.20 7.50 -18.09
C LEU A 362 -18.45 7.79 -19.39
N GLU A 363 -17.65 6.84 -19.88
CA GLU A 363 -16.98 6.96 -21.18
C GLU A 363 -18.01 7.10 -22.32
N GLN A 364 -19.07 6.30 -22.28
CA GLN A 364 -20.15 6.37 -23.27
C GLN A 364 -20.92 7.69 -23.21
N SER A 365 -21.15 8.23 -22.01
CA SER A 365 -21.73 9.56 -21.79
C SER A 365 -20.84 10.67 -22.35
N LEU A 366 -19.53 10.59 -22.14
CA LEU A 366 -18.56 11.55 -22.66
C LEU A 366 -18.56 11.58 -24.19
N ILE A 367 -18.59 10.42 -24.85
CA ILE A 367 -18.67 10.32 -26.31
C ILE A 367 -19.98 10.94 -26.85
N VAL A 368 -21.11 10.71 -26.18
CA VAL A 368 -22.40 11.31 -26.57
C VAL A 368 -22.34 12.84 -26.40
N GLN A 369 -21.73 13.33 -25.33
CA GLN A 369 -21.58 14.77 -25.09
C GLN A 369 -20.66 15.43 -26.10
N GLU A 370 -19.54 14.78 -26.48
CA GLU A 370 -18.64 15.25 -27.52
C GLU A 370 -19.35 15.35 -28.88
N ARG A 371 -20.11 14.30 -29.28
CA ARG A 371 -20.95 14.36 -30.48
C ARG A 371 -22.01 15.45 -30.41
N GLY A 372 -22.61 15.67 -29.24
CA GLY A 372 -23.53 16.78 -29.00
C GLY A 372 -22.89 18.13 -29.23
N THR A 373 -21.66 18.33 -28.74
CA THR A 373 -20.92 19.59 -28.95
C THR A 373 -20.53 19.81 -30.41
N ASP A 374 -20.15 18.77 -31.14
CA ASP A 374 -19.85 18.90 -32.57
C ASP A 374 -21.11 19.14 -33.41
N GLY A 375 -22.24 18.52 -33.06
CA GLY A 375 -23.54 18.85 -33.64
C GLY A 375 -23.92 20.32 -33.43
N LEU A 376 -23.68 20.85 -32.23
CA LEU A 376 -23.90 22.27 -31.91
C LEU A 376 -22.98 23.20 -32.71
N LYS A 377 -21.72 22.82 -32.95
CA LYS A 377 -20.82 23.59 -33.84
C LYS A 377 -21.33 23.60 -35.28
N ASN A 378 -21.81 22.47 -35.80
CA ASN A 378 -22.38 22.42 -37.16
C ASN A 378 -23.62 23.30 -37.28
N VAL A 379 -24.53 23.24 -36.31
CA VAL A 379 -25.70 24.13 -36.27
C VAL A 379 -25.26 25.60 -36.22
N HIS A 380 -24.23 25.92 -35.42
CA HIS A 380 -23.69 27.28 -35.36
C HIS A 380 -23.11 27.74 -36.72
N TYR A 381 -22.41 26.85 -37.43
CA TYR A 381 -21.89 27.14 -38.76
C TYR A 381 -23.01 27.39 -39.77
N GLU A 382 -24.03 26.52 -39.82
CA GLU A 382 -25.22 26.70 -40.67
C GLU A 382 -25.96 28.01 -40.34
N LEU A 383 -26.12 28.34 -39.05
CA LEU A 383 -26.78 29.57 -38.63
C LEU A 383 -25.99 30.82 -39.05
N SER A 384 -24.66 30.76 -38.99
CA SER A 384 -23.78 31.83 -39.47
C SER A 384 -23.87 32.01 -40.98
N GLU A 385 -23.91 30.92 -41.75
CA GLU A 385 -24.04 30.96 -43.21
C GLU A 385 -25.41 31.51 -43.63
N LEU A 386 -26.48 31.08 -42.94
CA LEU A 386 -27.84 31.57 -43.15
C LEU A 386 -27.95 33.08 -42.86
N ASN A 387 -27.31 33.55 -41.78
CA ASN A 387 -27.29 34.97 -41.44
C ASN A 387 -26.52 35.80 -42.48
N GLN A 388 -25.41 35.27 -43.02
CA GLN A 388 -24.67 35.92 -44.10
C GLN A 388 -25.48 35.99 -45.40
N CYS A 389 -26.20 34.92 -45.74
CA CYS A 389 -27.10 34.88 -46.90
C CYS A 389 -28.27 35.87 -46.74
N ALA A 390 -28.88 35.94 -45.56
CA ALA A 390 -29.91 36.92 -45.24
C ALA A 390 -29.39 38.35 -45.36
N GLY A 391 -28.14 38.61 -44.92
CA GLY A 391 -27.47 39.89 -45.11
C GLY A 391 -27.33 40.28 -46.58
N LYS A 392 -26.83 39.38 -47.43
CA LYS A 392 -26.73 39.59 -48.89
C LYS A 392 -28.09 39.83 -49.55
N GLN A 393 -29.12 39.12 -49.11
CA GLN A 393 -30.48 39.31 -49.64
C GLN A 393 -31.06 40.68 -49.26
N SER A 394 -30.79 41.17 -48.05
CA SER A 394 -31.16 42.52 -47.61
C SER A 394 -30.48 43.60 -48.44
N GLU A 395 -29.19 43.44 -48.74
CA GLU A 395 -28.43 44.36 -49.60
C GLU A 395 -29.01 44.43 -51.02
N LYS A 396 -29.32 43.27 -51.62
CA LYS A 396 -29.96 43.20 -52.94
C LYS A 396 -31.36 43.83 -52.98
N LEU A 397 -32.14 43.68 -51.91
CA LEU A 397 -33.45 44.34 -51.76
C LEU A 397 -33.30 45.87 -51.67
N SER A 398 -32.27 46.36 -50.97
CA SER A 398 -31.96 47.79 -50.92
C SER A 398 -31.57 48.34 -52.28
N GLU A 399 -30.76 47.61 -53.05
CA GLU A 399 -30.36 48.00 -54.40
C GLU A 399 -31.56 48.04 -55.35
N GLN A 400 -32.45 47.03 -55.31
CA GLN A 400 -33.69 47.04 -56.08
C GLN A 400 -34.59 48.24 -55.73
N ASN A 401 -34.75 48.58 -54.45
CA ASN A 401 -35.54 49.74 -54.06
C ASN A 401 -34.93 51.06 -54.58
N ALA A 402 -33.60 51.20 -54.57
CA ALA A 402 -32.94 52.37 -55.13
C ALA A 402 -33.20 52.51 -56.65
N THR A 403 -33.13 51.40 -57.41
CA THR A 403 -33.47 51.43 -58.85
C THR A 403 -34.94 51.79 -59.09
N LEU A 404 -35.83 51.39 -58.19
CA LEU A 404 -37.26 51.66 -58.29
C LEU A 404 -37.57 53.15 -58.04
N ASP A 405 -36.84 53.79 -57.14
CA ASP A 405 -36.91 55.24 -56.92
C ASP A 405 -36.39 56.05 -58.11
N GLU A 406 -35.30 55.61 -58.76
CA GLU A 406 -34.79 56.24 -59.98
C GLU A 406 -35.82 56.19 -61.12
N ILE A 407 -36.48 55.03 -61.31
CA ILE A 407 -37.55 54.85 -62.31
C ILE A 407 -38.74 55.76 -61.99
N ASN A 408 -39.15 55.84 -60.73
CA ASN A 408 -40.24 56.73 -60.31
C ASN A 408 -39.91 58.21 -60.59
N HIS A 409 -38.68 58.63 -60.36
CA HIS A 409 -38.24 59.99 -60.65
C HIS A 409 -38.25 60.30 -62.15
N ALA A 410 -37.76 59.36 -62.98
CA ALA A 410 -37.78 59.49 -64.44
C ALA A 410 -39.20 59.55 -65.00
N MET A 411 -40.13 58.73 -64.50
CA MET A 411 -41.55 58.80 -64.89
C MET A 411 -42.19 60.13 -64.49
N GLY A 412 -41.81 60.68 -63.33
CA GLY A 412 -42.24 62.02 -62.89
C GLY A 412 -41.81 63.11 -63.88
N HIS A 413 -40.54 63.08 -64.30
CA HIS A 413 -40.01 64.02 -65.28
C HIS A 413 -40.71 63.89 -66.65
N MET A 414 -40.92 62.66 -67.13
CA MET A 414 -41.61 62.41 -68.40
C MET A 414 -43.05 62.93 -68.39
N ARG A 415 -43.75 62.75 -67.27
CA ARG A 415 -45.10 63.30 -67.09
C ARG A 415 -45.10 64.83 -67.14
N GLN A 416 -44.10 65.50 -66.58
CA GLN A 416 -43.98 66.96 -66.61
C GLN A 416 -43.78 67.47 -68.05
N VAL A 417 -42.88 66.85 -68.82
CA VAL A 417 -42.64 67.21 -70.23
C VAL A 417 -43.90 67.04 -71.10
N LEU A 418 -44.66 65.95 -70.90
CA LEU A 418 -45.91 65.72 -71.64
C LEU A 418 -46.98 66.79 -71.34
N VAL A 419 -47.07 67.26 -70.10
CA VAL A 419 -47.99 68.36 -69.74
C VAL A 419 -47.59 69.66 -70.43
N GLU A 420 -46.29 69.95 -70.49
CA GLU A 420 -45.74 71.16 -71.11
C GLU A 420 -45.96 71.18 -72.64
N GLN A 421 -45.69 70.06 -73.33
CA GLN A 421 -45.96 69.93 -74.77
C GLN A 421 -47.45 70.05 -75.12
N SER A 422 -48.34 69.50 -74.29
CA SER A 422 -49.79 69.65 -74.46
C SER A 422 -50.22 71.12 -74.36
N GLY A 423 -49.61 71.89 -73.45
CA GLY A 423 -49.83 73.33 -73.32
C GLY A 423 -49.46 74.11 -74.58
N HIS A 424 -48.29 73.83 -75.16
CA HIS A 424 -47.84 74.45 -76.41
C HIS A 424 -48.76 74.14 -77.60
N LEU A 425 -49.23 72.89 -77.74
CA LEU A 425 -50.15 72.51 -78.80
C LEU A 425 -51.50 73.24 -78.71
N ASN A 426 -52.02 73.41 -77.49
CA ASN A 426 -53.28 74.13 -77.31
C ASN A 426 -53.14 75.63 -77.61
N ALA A 427 -52.01 76.25 -77.24
CA ALA A 427 -51.73 77.64 -77.59
C ALA A 427 -51.68 77.86 -79.12
N ASN A 428 -51.02 76.93 -79.83
CA ASN A 428 -50.90 77.02 -81.29
C ASN A 428 -52.26 76.86 -82.00
N ARG A 429 -53.13 75.96 -81.48
CA ARG A 429 -54.52 75.81 -81.96
C ARG A 429 -55.32 77.11 -81.86
N ILE A 430 -55.19 77.84 -80.74
CA ILE A 430 -55.91 79.10 -80.52
C ILE A 430 -55.44 80.17 -81.53
N GLN A 431 -54.14 80.27 -81.77
CA GLN A 431 -53.58 81.23 -82.72
C GLN A 431 -54.06 81.00 -84.16
N VAL A 432 -54.07 79.75 -84.63
CA VAL A 432 -54.58 79.41 -85.97
C VAL A 432 -56.06 79.76 -86.11
N SER A 433 -56.88 79.46 -85.09
CA SER A 433 -58.30 79.80 -85.10
C SER A 433 -58.54 81.30 -85.24
N GLY A 434 -57.77 82.13 -84.53
CA GLY A 434 -57.90 83.59 -84.60
C GLY A 434 -57.60 84.17 -85.98
N THR A 435 -56.61 83.61 -86.70
CA THR A 435 -56.29 84.07 -88.06
C THR A 435 -57.39 83.74 -89.08
N PHE A 436 -58.05 82.59 -88.95
CA PHE A 436 -59.16 82.22 -89.83
C PHE A 436 -60.39 83.11 -89.62
N GLU A 437 -60.67 83.51 -88.38
CA GLU A 437 -61.77 84.41 -88.06
C GLU A 437 -61.57 85.81 -88.66
N GLN A 438 -60.33 86.30 -88.63
CA GLN A 438 -59.95 87.56 -89.28
C GLN A 438 -60.17 87.54 -90.81
N VAL A 439 -59.84 86.43 -91.47
CA VAL A 439 -60.07 86.26 -92.93
C VAL A 439 -61.56 86.22 -93.26
N ALA A 440 -62.37 85.55 -92.41
CA ALA A 440 -63.81 85.46 -92.60
C ALA A 440 -64.50 86.84 -92.52
N ASP A 441 -64.06 87.70 -91.60
CA ASP A 441 -64.61 89.06 -91.48
C ASP A 441 -64.21 89.98 -92.64
N SER A 442 -62.97 89.90 -93.15
CA SER A 442 -62.57 90.63 -94.35
C SER A 442 -63.38 90.23 -95.59
N LEU A 443 -63.70 88.94 -95.75
CA LEU A 443 -64.54 88.45 -96.85
C LEU A 443 -66.00 88.92 -96.74
N LYS A 444 -66.54 89.06 -95.52
CA LYS A 444 -67.86 89.67 -95.31
C LYS A 444 -67.88 91.13 -95.73
N GLY A 445 -66.84 91.90 -95.41
CA GLY A 445 -66.72 93.31 -95.82
C GLY A 445 -66.77 93.47 -97.34
N LEU A 446 -66.01 92.63 -98.07
CA LEU A 446 -65.97 92.63 -99.54
C LEU A 446 -67.35 92.38 -100.18
N HIS A 447 -68.15 91.48 -99.59
CA HIS A 447 -69.49 91.17 -100.10
C HIS A 447 -70.44 92.37 -100.01
N VAL A 448 -70.36 93.14 -98.92
CA VAL A 448 -71.18 94.33 -98.69
C VAL A 448 -70.83 95.44 -99.69
N GLU A 449 -69.54 95.68 -99.94
CA GLU A 449 -69.08 96.67 -100.94
C GLU A 449 -69.53 96.29 -102.37
N MET A 450 -69.41 95.02 -102.76
CA MET A 450 -69.85 94.57 -104.09
C MET A 450 -71.37 94.71 -104.30
N GLN A 451 -72.18 94.51 -103.25
CA GLN A 451 -73.63 94.77 -103.34
C GLN A 451 -73.94 96.25 -103.54
N GLY A 452 -73.19 97.15 -102.88
CA GLY A 452 -73.31 98.60 -103.07
C GLY A 452 -73.06 99.03 -104.52
N GLY A 453 -72.01 98.49 -105.15
CA GLY A 453 -71.70 98.75 -106.56
C GLY A 453 -72.79 98.26 -107.53
N ARG A 454 -73.46 97.13 -107.23
CA ARG A 454 -74.57 96.62 -108.03
C ARG A 454 -75.80 97.52 -107.97
N GLN A 455 -76.07 98.13 -106.82
CA GLN A 455 -77.17 99.08 -106.63
C GLN A 455 -76.98 100.34 -107.48
N GLN A 456 -75.73 100.83 -107.58
CA GLN A 456 -75.38 102.00 -108.40
C GLN A 456 -75.51 101.73 -109.91
N LEU A 457 -75.26 100.50 -110.34
CA LEU A 457 -75.38 100.10 -111.75
C LEU A 457 -76.85 100.10 -112.23
N LEU A 458 -77.79 99.75 -111.35
CA LEU A 458 -79.24 99.81 -111.62
C LEU A 458 -79.75 101.27 -111.73
N THR A 459 -79.17 102.20 -110.98
CA THR A 459 -79.49 103.63 -111.13
C THR A 459 -78.98 104.20 -112.46
N LEU A 460 -77.86 103.70 -112.97
CA LEU A 460 -77.29 104.09 -114.26
C LEU A 460 -78.20 103.69 -115.44
N GLU A 461 -78.83 102.52 -115.36
CA GLU A 461 -79.78 102.05 -116.38
C GLU A 461 -81.04 102.93 -116.45
N SER A 462 -81.48 103.49 -115.32
CA SER A 462 -82.66 104.37 -115.28
C SER A 462 -82.42 105.75 -115.92
N VAL A 463 -81.19 106.28 -115.81
CA VAL A 463 -80.81 107.60 -116.37
C VAL A 463 -80.62 107.52 -117.89
N LEU A 464 -80.15 106.40 -118.42
CA LEU A 464 -79.96 106.17 -119.86
C LEU A 464 -81.28 106.15 -120.67
N ARG A 465 -82.43 105.94 -120.02
CA ARG A 465 -83.74 105.97 -120.70
C ARG A 465 -84.41 107.34 -120.77
N ALA A 466 -83.94 108.36 -120.05
CA ALA A 466 -84.66 109.64 -119.92
C ALA A 466 -84.13 110.80 -120.79
N GLY A 467 -83.06 110.60 -121.56
CA GLY A 467 -82.72 111.41 -122.74
C GLY A 467 -82.81 112.94 -122.64
N SER A 468 -81.75 113.60 -122.16
CA SER A 468 -81.27 114.89 -122.69
C SER A 468 -79.89 115.21 -122.10
N GLY A 469 -78.97 115.67 -122.96
CA GLY A 469 -77.52 115.58 -122.78
C GLY A 469 -76.92 116.31 -121.57
N ASP A 470 -76.07 115.58 -120.84
CA ASP A 470 -74.91 116.17 -120.17
C ASP A 470 -73.79 115.10 -120.01
N ALA A 471 -72.80 115.13 -120.91
CA ALA A 471 -71.74 114.10 -120.99
C ALA A 471 -70.81 114.09 -119.76
N GLU A 472 -70.82 115.14 -118.95
CA GLU A 472 -69.97 115.29 -117.76
C GLU A 472 -70.41 114.39 -116.60
N SER A 473 -71.72 114.14 -116.47
CA SER A 473 -72.29 113.25 -115.45
C SER A 473 -71.88 111.77 -115.64
N ILE A 474 -71.80 111.32 -116.89
CA ILE A 474 -71.40 109.95 -117.25
C ILE A 474 -69.92 109.73 -116.96
N VAL A 475 -69.07 110.71 -117.31
CA VAL A 475 -67.63 110.63 -117.03
C VAL A 475 -67.37 110.63 -115.52
N GLN A 476 -68.12 111.41 -114.74
CA GLN A 476 -67.97 111.44 -113.28
C GLN A 476 -68.44 110.13 -112.61
N ALA A 477 -69.54 109.53 -113.10
CA ALA A 477 -70.02 108.23 -112.63
C ALA A 477 -69.02 107.09 -112.94
N VAL A 478 -68.49 107.04 -114.16
CA VAL A 478 -67.48 106.03 -114.55
C VAL A 478 -66.18 106.22 -113.76
N ARG A 479 -65.77 107.47 -113.50
CA ARG A 479 -64.57 107.76 -112.70
C ARG A 479 -64.76 107.38 -111.22
N SER A 480 -65.96 107.57 -110.66
CA SER A 480 -66.32 107.10 -109.32
C SER A 480 -66.31 105.56 -109.24
N GLN A 481 -66.86 104.88 -110.24
CA GLN A 481 -66.88 103.41 -110.28
C GLN A 481 -65.47 102.82 -110.40
N ASN A 482 -64.60 103.42 -111.22
CA ASN A 482 -63.19 103.01 -111.30
C ASN A 482 -62.42 103.29 -110.01
N GLY A 483 -62.76 104.36 -109.28
CA GLY A 483 -62.19 104.64 -107.95
C GLY A 483 -62.54 103.55 -106.94
N ALA A 484 -63.81 103.15 -106.85
CA ALA A 484 -64.25 102.08 -105.96
C ALA A 484 -63.65 100.72 -106.33
N LEU A 485 -63.50 100.41 -107.63
CA LEU A 485 -62.81 99.20 -108.09
C LEU A 485 -61.33 99.17 -107.71
N LEU A 486 -60.63 100.31 -107.80
CA LEU A 486 -59.23 100.40 -107.39
C LEU A 486 -59.06 100.20 -105.88
N GLU A 487 -59.97 100.73 -105.06
CA GLU A 487 -59.96 100.54 -103.61
C GLU A 487 -60.26 99.09 -103.22
N CYS A 488 -61.20 98.45 -103.92
CA CYS A 488 -61.51 97.03 -103.76
C CYS A 488 -60.30 96.13 -104.12
N VAL A 489 -59.60 96.43 -105.21
CA VAL A 489 -58.36 95.72 -105.59
C VAL A 489 -57.28 95.92 -104.52
N SER A 490 -57.13 97.14 -103.98
CA SER A 490 -56.17 97.45 -102.92
C SER A 490 -56.41 96.59 -101.67
N GLN A 491 -57.65 96.52 -101.18
CA GLN A 491 -58.02 95.72 -100.02
C GLN A 491 -57.75 94.22 -100.22
N ILE A 492 -58.02 93.68 -101.43
CA ILE A 492 -57.71 92.28 -101.76
C ILE A 492 -56.20 92.02 -101.73
N THR A 493 -55.38 92.93 -102.26
CA THR A 493 -53.91 92.80 -102.17
C THR A 493 -53.41 92.83 -100.73
N GLU A 494 -53.97 93.69 -99.87
CA GLU A 494 -53.59 93.77 -98.46
C GLU A 494 -53.93 92.49 -97.69
N ALA A 495 -55.13 91.94 -97.91
CA ALA A 495 -55.52 90.64 -97.36
C ALA A 495 -54.60 89.51 -97.83
N GLY A 496 -54.21 89.51 -99.12
CA GLY A 496 -53.28 88.52 -99.69
C GLY A 496 -51.88 88.57 -99.04
N VAL A 497 -51.37 89.78 -98.74
CA VAL A 497 -50.08 89.95 -98.06
C VAL A 497 -50.15 89.43 -96.61
N SER A 498 -51.25 89.68 -95.90
CA SER A 498 -51.46 89.17 -94.54
C SER A 498 -51.50 87.64 -94.47
N VAL A 499 -52.18 86.98 -95.42
CA VAL A 499 -52.20 85.51 -95.50
C VAL A 499 -50.82 84.95 -95.83
N SER A 500 -50.06 85.59 -96.73
CA SER A 500 -48.70 85.16 -97.05
C SER A 500 -47.74 85.31 -95.86
N SER A 501 -47.90 86.31 -95.00
CA SER A 501 -47.03 86.51 -93.85
C SER A 501 -47.32 85.48 -92.75
N ALA A 502 -48.59 85.17 -92.48
CA ALA A 502 -49.01 84.13 -91.55
C ALA A 502 -48.51 82.74 -91.98
N SER A 503 -48.59 82.41 -93.28
CA SER A 503 -48.08 81.15 -93.82
C SER A 503 -46.56 80.99 -93.62
N ARG A 504 -45.78 82.05 -93.82
CA ARG A 504 -44.32 82.00 -93.58
C ARG A 504 -43.98 81.81 -92.11
N ALA A 505 -44.72 82.43 -91.19
CA ALA A 505 -44.50 82.28 -89.75
C ALA A 505 -44.69 80.81 -89.30
N LEU A 506 -45.75 80.15 -89.79
CA LEU A 506 -46.02 78.73 -89.48
C LEU A 506 -44.93 77.78 -90.00
N ILE A 507 -44.39 78.04 -91.19
CA ILE A 507 -43.30 77.24 -91.76
C ILE A 507 -42.02 77.36 -90.92
N GLU A 508 -41.71 78.56 -90.43
CA GLU A 508 -40.51 78.79 -89.62
C GLU A 508 -40.62 78.13 -88.24
N GLU A 509 -41.81 78.11 -87.66
CA GLU A 509 -42.09 77.47 -86.38
C GLU A 509 -42.00 75.94 -86.47
N CYS A 510 -42.54 75.34 -87.53
CA CYS A 510 -42.36 73.91 -87.83
C CYS A 510 -40.88 73.55 -88.04
N ARG A 511 -40.10 74.42 -88.70
CA ARG A 511 -38.67 74.18 -88.90
C ARG A 511 -37.92 74.17 -87.57
N LYS A 512 -38.24 75.07 -86.64
CA LYS A 512 -37.61 75.10 -85.30
C LYS A 512 -37.94 73.86 -84.47
N ALA A 513 -39.19 73.39 -84.51
CA ALA A 513 -39.58 72.17 -83.80
C ALA A 513 -38.80 70.93 -84.29
N LEU A 514 -38.63 70.79 -85.61
CA LEU A 514 -37.88 69.68 -86.20
C LEU A 514 -36.38 69.69 -85.85
N HIS A 515 -35.79 70.88 -85.66
CA HIS A 515 -34.39 71.00 -85.24
C HIS A 515 -34.18 70.69 -83.75
N ALA A 516 -35.15 70.98 -82.90
CA ALA A 516 -35.11 70.62 -81.48
C ALA A 516 -35.13 69.09 -81.28
N GLU A 517 -35.97 68.38 -82.03
CA GLU A 517 -36.11 66.91 -81.96
C GLU A 517 -34.83 66.17 -82.43
N LYS A 518 -34.10 66.73 -83.40
CA LYS A 518 -32.79 66.20 -83.84
C LYS A 518 -31.65 66.44 -82.84
N ALA A 519 -31.76 67.44 -81.96
CA ALA A 519 -30.74 67.70 -80.95
C ALA A 519 -30.86 66.75 -79.74
N GLU A 520 -32.10 66.36 -79.38
CA GLU A 520 -32.36 65.44 -78.27
C GLU A 520 -31.93 63.99 -78.56
N THR A 521 -32.02 63.55 -79.82
CA THR A 521 -31.68 62.18 -80.23
C THR A 521 -30.17 61.90 -80.31
N ALA A 522 -29.31 62.93 -80.26
CA ALA A 522 -27.85 62.76 -80.33
C ALA A 522 -27.18 62.43 -78.97
N HIS A 523 -27.89 62.52 -77.84
CA HIS A 523 -27.33 62.31 -76.50
C HIS A 523 -27.61 60.94 -75.85
N ALA A 524 -28.30 60.02 -76.53
CA ALA A 524 -28.53 58.66 -76.01
C ALA A 524 -27.34 57.72 -76.30
N LYS A 525 -26.46 57.54 -75.32
CA LYS A 525 -25.37 56.55 -75.31
C LYS A 525 -25.93 55.15 -74.98
N PRO A 526 -25.48 54.04 -75.62
CA PRO A 526 -26.05 52.72 -75.37
C PRO A 526 -25.52 52.12 -74.04
N LEU A 527 -26.44 51.61 -73.21
CA LEU A 527 -26.15 50.78 -72.03
C LEU A 527 -25.64 49.40 -72.48
N HIS A 528 -24.45 49.01 -72.02
CA HIS A 528 -23.97 47.63 -72.05
C HIS A 528 -24.40 46.96 -70.75
N VAL A 529 -25.15 45.87 -70.84
CA VAL A 529 -25.51 45.00 -69.71
C VAL A 529 -24.55 43.81 -69.74
N ASP A 530 -23.71 43.69 -68.71
CA ASP A 530 -22.92 42.49 -68.44
C ASP A 530 -23.73 41.53 -67.55
N GLU A 531 -23.70 40.25 -67.93
CA GLU A 531 -24.38 39.12 -67.33
C GLU A 531 -23.53 38.54 -66.18
N PRO A 532 -24.08 38.19 -64.99
CA PRO A 532 -23.30 37.55 -63.94
C PRO A 532 -23.33 36.03 -64.08
N ALA A 533 -22.16 35.39 -63.89
CA ALA A 533 -21.99 33.95 -63.66
C ALA A 533 -21.87 33.66 -62.15
#